data_AF-A0AAV6PFL4-F1
#
_entry.id   AF-A0AAV6PFL4-F1
#
_cell.length_a   1.000
_cell.length_b   1.000
_cell.length_c   1.000
_cell.angle_alpha   90.00
_cell.angle_beta   90.00
_cell.angle_gamma   90.00
#
_symmetry.space_group_name_H-M   'P 1'
#
loop_
_entity.id
_entity.type
_entity.pdbx_description
1 polymer ?
#
loop_
_entity_poly.entity_id
_entity_poly.type
_entity_poly.pdbx_seq_one_letter_code
_entity_poly.pdbx_strand_id
1 'polypeptide(L)'
;MSGRGNCSQTKAAIHPNLMSTKRVITQSRKSAHKRRRRRLTTEANHEATKTEREEETVQTRGGDEQGKQSSSPLAASSYPDESGELVKRPVIRWTVCCLVARDIVKNLKDSMTVLEKHDISDKKAEKATEEVSKSLVAMKEILYGTNEKEPQTEAVAQLAQELYNSGLLGTLIADLQLIDFEGKKDVAQIFNNILRRQIGTRTPTVEYLCTQQNILFMLLKGYESPEIALNCGIMLRECIRHEPLAKITLCSEQFYDFFRYVEMSTFDIASDAFATFKDLLTRHKLLSAEFLEQNYDRFFSEYEKLLHSENYVTKRQSLKLLGELLLDRHNFIIMTKYISKPENLKLMMNLLRDKSRNIQFEAFHVFKVFVANPNKTQPILDILLKNQTKLIEFLSKFQNDRTEDEQFNDEKTYLVKQIRDLKRPTPQEA
;
A
#
# COMPACT_ATOMS: atom_id res chain seq x y z
N MET A 1 7.60 58.29 24.41
CA MET A 1 6.50 57.78 23.56
C MET A 1 7.12 57.04 22.38
N SER A 2 6.70 55.77 22.21
CA SER A 2 6.68 54.95 20.97
C SER A 2 7.74 55.24 19.89
N GLY A 3 8.65 54.33 19.55
CA GLY A 3 8.37 52.95 19.14
C GLY A 3 8.18 52.88 17.62
N ARG A 4 9.26 52.66 16.87
CA ARG A 4 9.23 52.20 15.47
C ARG A 4 10.18 51.02 15.34
N GLY A 5 9.60 49.87 15.03
CA GLY A 5 10.33 48.63 14.80
C GLY A 5 11.04 48.64 13.45
N ASN A 6 12.21 47.99 13.42
CA ASN A 6 12.83 47.53 12.20
C ASN A 6 13.02 46.02 12.31
N CYS A 7 12.45 45.33 11.33
CA CYS A 7 12.52 43.90 11.12
C CYS A 7 13.95 43.54 10.66
N SER A 8 14.71 42.86 11.51
CA SER A 8 15.99 42.24 11.14
C SER A 8 15.80 40.74 10.98
N GLN A 9 15.97 40.29 9.73
CA GLN A 9 16.07 38.89 9.34
C GLN A 9 17.15 38.16 10.15
N THR A 10 16.77 37.17 10.96
CA THR A 10 17.70 36.18 11.51
C THR A 10 17.51 34.86 10.77
N LYS A 11 18.42 34.60 9.82
CA LYS A 11 18.68 33.26 9.30
C LYS A 11 19.12 32.36 10.46
N ALA A 12 18.25 31.47 10.91
CA ALA A 12 18.61 30.43 11.88
C ALA A 12 19.54 29.41 11.21
N ALA A 13 20.82 29.46 11.58
CA ALA A 13 21.83 28.49 11.19
C ALA A 13 21.47 27.10 11.76
N ILE A 14 21.30 26.13 10.88
CA ILE A 14 21.09 24.72 11.24
C ILE A 14 22.43 24.16 11.75
N HIS A 15 22.49 23.87 13.05
CA HIS A 15 23.70 23.36 13.71
C HIS A 15 24.10 21.95 13.19
N PRO A 16 25.41 21.64 13.02
CA PRO A 16 25.88 20.42 12.33
C PRO A 16 25.64 19.08 13.05
N ASN A 17 25.15 19.07 14.29
CA ASN A 17 25.11 17.85 15.11
C ASN A 17 23.90 16.94 14.85
N LEU A 18 22.83 17.42 14.21
CA LEU A 18 21.68 16.58 13.82
C LEU A 18 21.97 15.71 12.58
N MET A 19 23.04 16.03 11.83
CA MET A 19 23.58 15.20 10.74
C MET A 19 24.35 13.98 11.26
N SER A 20 24.79 13.98 12.53
CA SER A 20 25.56 12.88 13.14
C SER A 20 24.68 11.65 13.42
N THR A 21 23.46 11.86 13.95
CA THR A 21 22.46 10.80 14.17
C THR A 21 21.99 10.18 12.86
N LYS A 22 21.91 10.99 11.79
CA LYS A 22 21.63 10.52 10.43
C LYS A 22 22.80 9.69 9.85
N ARG A 23 24.06 10.06 10.10
CA ARG A 23 25.24 9.35 9.54
C ARG A 23 25.41 7.95 10.14
N VAL A 24 25.20 7.78 11.44
CA VAL A 24 25.43 6.48 12.13
C VAL A 24 24.38 5.44 11.71
N ILE A 25 23.09 5.81 11.63
CA ILE A 25 22.01 4.91 11.20
C ILE A 25 22.13 4.55 9.72
N THR A 26 22.60 5.48 8.87
CA THR A 26 22.77 5.24 7.43
C THR A 26 24.06 4.47 7.10
N GLN A 27 25.14 4.64 7.87
CA GLN A 27 26.37 3.86 7.74
C GLN A 27 26.18 2.40 8.15
N SER A 28 25.40 2.14 9.20
CA SER A 28 25.08 0.76 9.61
C SER A 28 24.28 0.02 8.52
N ARG A 29 23.29 0.70 7.89
CA ARG A 29 22.53 0.15 6.75
C ARG A 29 23.37 -0.11 5.50
N LYS A 30 24.33 0.76 5.15
CA LYS A 30 25.23 0.56 3.99
C LYS A 30 26.21 -0.60 4.20
N SER A 31 26.71 -0.77 5.42
CA SER A 31 27.60 -1.89 5.78
C SER A 31 26.86 -3.24 5.75
N ALA A 32 25.62 -3.28 6.26
CA ALA A 32 24.77 -4.46 6.18
C ALA A 32 24.39 -4.82 4.74
N HIS A 33 24.08 -3.83 3.90
CA HIS A 33 23.74 -4.07 2.49
C HIS A 33 24.95 -4.55 1.66
N LYS A 34 26.16 -4.05 1.96
CA LYS A 34 27.41 -4.50 1.34
C LYS A 34 27.81 -5.92 1.78
N ARG A 35 27.54 -6.30 3.03
CA ARG A 35 27.73 -7.67 3.55
C ARG A 35 26.71 -8.66 2.98
N ARG A 36 25.44 -8.27 2.86
CA ARG A 36 24.39 -9.08 2.22
C ARG A 36 24.63 -9.29 0.72
N ARG A 37 25.12 -8.26 0.02
CA ARG A 37 25.50 -8.38 -1.41
C ARG A 37 26.72 -9.29 -1.61
N ARG A 38 27.67 -9.29 -0.67
CA ARG A 38 28.81 -10.23 -0.67
C ARG A 38 28.36 -11.67 -0.42
N ARG A 39 27.45 -11.92 0.53
CA ARG A 39 26.89 -13.27 0.76
C ARG A 39 26.14 -13.80 -0.45
N LEU A 40 25.29 -12.98 -1.08
CA LEU A 40 24.54 -13.38 -2.28
C LEU A 40 25.45 -13.66 -3.48
N THR A 41 26.56 -12.93 -3.64
CA THR A 41 27.56 -13.25 -4.69
C THR A 41 28.37 -14.52 -4.37
N THR A 42 28.61 -14.83 -3.10
CA THR A 42 29.29 -16.08 -2.70
C THR A 42 28.36 -17.29 -2.88
N GLU A 43 27.08 -17.14 -2.57
CA GLU A 43 26.04 -18.17 -2.77
C GLU A 43 25.80 -18.41 -4.27
N ALA A 44 25.66 -17.35 -5.08
CA ALA A 44 25.52 -17.47 -6.55
C ALA A 44 26.74 -18.11 -7.23
N ASN A 45 27.96 -17.83 -6.75
CA ASN A 45 29.17 -18.47 -7.26
C ASN A 45 29.26 -19.95 -6.83
N HIS A 46 28.74 -20.32 -5.66
CA HIS A 46 28.68 -21.71 -5.22
C HIS A 46 27.65 -22.51 -6.02
N GLU A 47 26.54 -21.87 -6.39
CA GLU A 47 25.47 -22.45 -7.21
C GLU A 47 25.94 -22.61 -8.68
N ALA A 48 26.64 -21.62 -9.25
CA ALA A 48 27.24 -21.71 -10.58
C ALA A 48 28.30 -22.84 -10.70
N THR A 49 29.15 -23.04 -9.69
CA THR A 49 30.09 -24.19 -9.66
C THR A 49 29.40 -25.55 -9.47
N LYS A 50 28.13 -25.56 -9.05
CA LYS A 50 27.32 -26.77 -8.93
C LYS A 50 26.63 -27.09 -10.27
N THR A 51 26.17 -26.06 -10.99
CA THR A 51 25.57 -26.19 -12.33
C THR A 51 26.62 -26.57 -13.39
N GLU A 52 27.85 -26.04 -13.32
CA GLU A 52 28.96 -26.43 -14.21
C GLU A 52 29.39 -27.90 -14.01
N ARG A 53 29.21 -28.46 -12.80
CA ARG A 53 29.45 -29.89 -12.53
C ARG A 53 28.31 -30.81 -12.97
N GLU A 54 27.11 -30.28 -13.17
CA GLU A 54 25.96 -31.06 -13.66
C GLU A 54 25.91 -31.06 -15.21
N GLU A 55 26.39 -30.00 -15.87
CA GLU A 55 26.48 -29.92 -17.34
C GLU A 55 27.61 -30.78 -17.96
N GLU A 56 28.69 -31.08 -17.22
CA GLU A 56 29.74 -32.01 -17.68
C GLU A 56 29.27 -33.48 -17.78
N THR A 57 28.07 -33.80 -17.29
CA THR A 57 27.52 -35.16 -17.31
C THR A 57 26.56 -35.46 -18.47
N VAL A 58 26.26 -34.48 -19.33
CA VAL A 58 25.22 -34.63 -20.39
C VAL A 58 25.74 -34.45 -21.83
N GLN A 59 26.97 -33.97 -22.03
CA GLN A 59 27.57 -33.85 -23.37
C GLN A 59 28.42 -35.06 -23.77
N THR A 60 27.75 -36.20 -23.98
CA THR A 60 28.21 -37.23 -24.93
C THR A 60 27.02 -37.77 -25.71
N ARG A 61 26.49 -36.97 -26.66
CA ARG A 61 25.72 -37.45 -27.83
C ARG A 61 25.33 -36.32 -28.77
N GLY A 62 25.79 -36.42 -30.02
CA GLY A 62 25.35 -35.66 -31.20
C GLY A 62 26.01 -34.29 -31.33
N GLY A 63 26.81 -33.95 -32.35
CA GLY A 63 26.89 -34.48 -33.70
C GLY A 63 26.28 -33.47 -34.69
N ASP A 64 27.14 -32.59 -35.21
CA ASP A 64 27.11 -31.90 -36.52
C ASP A 64 25.83 -31.19 -37.01
N GLU A 65 25.93 -29.87 -37.27
CA GLU A 65 26.24 -29.36 -38.61
C GLU A 65 26.31 -27.81 -38.66
N GLN A 66 27.16 -27.33 -39.57
CA GLN A 66 27.61 -25.96 -39.77
C GLN A 66 26.71 -25.16 -40.71
N GLY A 67 26.73 -23.82 -40.59
CA GLY A 67 26.44 -22.96 -41.75
C GLY A 67 26.07 -21.50 -41.46
N LYS A 68 27.08 -20.61 -41.49
CA LYS A 68 27.19 -19.31 -42.22
C LYS A 68 25.89 -18.70 -42.82
N GLN A 69 25.67 -17.39 -42.96
CA GLN A 69 26.38 -16.12 -42.72
C GLN A 69 25.42 -14.96 -43.09
N SER A 70 25.63 -13.81 -42.46
CA SER A 70 25.58 -12.43 -43.00
C SER A 70 24.30 -11.76 -43.55
N SER A 71 24.18 -10.48 -43.14
CA SER A 71 23.84 -9.26 -43.90
C SER A 71 22.36 -8.87 -44.16
N SER A 72 21.94 -7.78 -43.51
CA SER A 72 21.02 -6.74 -44.04
C SER A 72 21.71 -5.92 -45.15
N PRO A 73 21.12 -4.87 -45.78
CA PRO A 73 19.72 -4.36 -45.81
C PRO A 73 19.22 -4.03 -47.25
N LEU A 74 17.96 -3.57 -47.41
CA LEU A 74 17.52 -2.43 -48.29
C LEU A 74 16.13 -2.57 -48.92
N ALA A 75 15.48 -1.40 -48.93
CA ALA A 75 14.64 -0.81 -49.97
C ALA A 75 13.23 -1.33 -50.25
N ALA A 76 12.31 -0.35 -50.20
CA ALA A 76 10.99 -0.38 -50.75
C ALA A 76 11.00 -0.67 -52.27
N SER A 77 10.04 -1.47 -52.72
CA SER A 77 9.50 -1.36 -54.06
C SER A 77 7.98 -1.51 -54.02
N SER A 78 7.33 -0.55 -54.66
CA SER A 78 5.93 -0.56 -55.03
C SER A 78 5.80 -1.21 -56.42
N TYR A 79 4.91 -2.18 -56.57
CA TYR A 79 4.30 -2.55 -57.85
C TYR A 79 2.79 -2.75 -57.66
N PRO A 80 1.99 -2.48 -58.71
CA PRO A 80 0.54 -2.41 -58.64
C PRO A 80 -0.04 -3.82 -58.74
N ASP A 81 -1.16 -4.07 -58.06
CA ASP A 81 -1.99 -5.21 -58.39
C ASP A 81 -3.45 -4.80 -58.54
N GLU A 82 -4.02 -5.26 -59.64
CA GLU A 82 -5.36 -5.01 -60.13
C GLU A 82 -6.35 -5.80 -59.28
N SER A 83 -6.86 -5.18 -58.23
CA SER A 83 -8.19 -5.51 -57.73
C SER A 83 -8.79 -4.25 -57.12
N GLY A 84 -9.88 -3.79 -57.72
CA GLY A 84 -10.66 -2.65 -57.24
C GLY A 84 -11.41 -2.95 -55.94
N GLU A 85 -10.70 -3.37 -54.88
CA GLU A 85 -11.21 -3.35 -53.52
C GLU A 85 -10.56 -2.18 -52.77
N LEU A 86 -11.36 -1.12 -52.61
CA LEU A 86 -11.13 -0.10 -51.59
C LEU A 86 -10.68 -0.76 -50.27
N VAL A 87 -9.50 -0.40 -49.80
CA VAL A 87 -9.05 -0.67 -48.43
C VAL A 87 -9.97 0.07 -47.45
N LYS A 88 -11.15 -0.50 -47.19
CA LYS A 88 -12.13 -0.07 -46.16
C LYS A 88 -11.89 -0.78 -44.81
N ARG A 89 -10.74 -1.44 -44.64
CA ARG A 89 -10.49 -2.35 -43.51
C ARG A 89 -10.22 -1.69 -42.15
N PRO A 90 -9.73 -0.44 -42.01
CA PRO A 90 -9.62 0.20 -40.69
C PRO A 90 -10.98 0.66 -40.15
N VAL A 91 -11.81 1.30 -40.99
CA VAL A 91 -13.06 1.95 -40.57
C VAL A 91 -14.17 0.94 -40.24
N ILE A 92 -14.28 -0.15 -41.00
CA ILE A 92 -15.26 -1.21 -40.72
C ILE A 92 -14.88 -1.94 -39.43
N ARG A 93 -13.59 -2.25 -39.23
CA ARG A 93 -13.11 -2.90 -38.00
C ARG A 93 -13.31 -2.01 -36.77
N TRP A 94 -13.07 -0.70 -36.90
CA TRP A 94 -13.39 0.29 -35.87
C TRP A 94 -14.87 0.33 -35.52
N THR A 95 -15.74 0.36 -36.52
CA THR A 95 -17.20 0.45 -36.33
C THR A 95 -17.76 -0.80 -35.67
N VAL A 96 -17.29 -1.99 -36.09
CA VAL A 96 -17.70 -3.27 -35.49
C VAL A 96 -17.21 -3.39 -34.04
N CYS A 97 -15.97 -2.99 -33.76
CA CYS A 97 -15.45 -3.02 -32.39
C CYS A 97 -16.22 -2.06 -31.45
N CYS A 98 -16.58 -0.87 -31.95
CA CYS A 98 -17.40 0.10 -31.22
C CYS A 98 -18.77 -0.48 -30.84
N LEU A 99 -19.39 -1.22 -31.76
CA LEU A 99 -20.69 -1.85 -31.52
C LEU A 99 -20.58 -2.95 -30.47
N VAL A 100 -19.56 -3.80 -30.55
CA VAL A 100 -19.36 -4.90 -29.60
C VAL A 100 -19.16 -4.40 -28.17
N ALA A 101 -18.29 -3.41 -27.94
CA ALA A 101 -18.07 -2.88 -26.60
C ALA A 101 -19.33 -2.22 -26.01
N ARG A 102 -20.07 -1.47 -26.84
CA ARG A 102 -21.32 -0.83 -26.43
C ARG A 102 -22.41 -1.85 -26.12
N ASP A 103 -22.57 -2.87 -26.95
CA ASP A 103 -23.59 -3.89 -26.77
C ASP A 103 -23.33 -4.70 -25.50
N ILE A 104 -22.08 -5.06 -25.20
CA ILE A 104 -21.72 -5.75 -23.95
C ILE A 104 -22.01 -4.86 -22.73
N VAL A 105 -21.61 -3.59 -22.76
CA VAL A 105 -21.88 -2.64 -21.65
C VAL A 105 -23.38 -2.46 -21.43
N LYS A 106 -24.15 -2.29 -22.52
CA LYS A 106 -25.60 -2.13 -22.46
C LYS A 106 -26.28 -3.39 -21.93
N ASN A 107 -25.94 -4.56 -22.46
CA ASN A 107 -26.51 -5.84 -22.03
C ASN A 107 -26.22 -6.10 -20.54
N LEU A 108 -24.99 -5.83 -20.09
CA LEU A 108 -24.64 -5.98 -18.69
C LEU A 108 -25.46 -5.01 -17.81
N LYS A 109 -25.58 -3.74 -18.22
CA LYS A 109 -26.37 -2.75 -17.49
C LYS A 109 -27.86 -3.13 -17.40
N ASP A 110 -28.44 -3.61 -18.49
CA ASP A 110 -29.84 -4.05 -18.56
C ASP A 110 -30.06 -5.28 -17.66
N SER A 111 -29.14 -6.26 -17.69
CA SER A 111 -29.20 -7.46 -16.84
C SER A 111 -29.03 -7.14 -15.35
N MET A 112 -28.12 -6.23 -14.99
CA MET A 112 -28.00 -5.74 -13.60
C MET A 112 -29.29 -5.07 -13.12
N THR A 113 -29.93 -4.26 -13.98
CA THR A 113 -31.21 -3.61 -13.67
C THR A 113 -32.35 -4.64 -13.46
N VAL A 114 -32.26 -5.81 -14.08
CA VAL A 114 -33.21 -6.90 -13.82
C VAL A 114 -32.95 -7.51 -12.44
N LEU A 115 -31.69 -7.78 -12.08
CA LEU A 115 -31.33 -8.35 -10.78
C LEU A 115 -31.65 -7.43 -9.59
N GLU A 116 -31.62 -6.11 -9.78
CA GLU A 116 -32.01 -5.13 -8.76
C GLU A 116 -33.51 -5.19 -8.39
N LYS A 117 -34.37 -5.76 -9.24
CA LYS A 117 -35.82 -5.78 -9.00
C LYS A 117 -36.20 -6.89 -8.02
N HIS A 118 -36.83 -6.52 -6.91
CA HIS A 118 -37.27 -7.46 -5.87
C HIS A 118 -38.42 -8.41 -6.27
N ASP A 119 -39.19 -8.09 -7.33
CA ASP A 119 -40.36 -8.87 -7.78
C ASP A 119 -40.13 -9.56 -9.15
N ILE A 120 -39.08 -10.36 -9.27
CA ILE A 120 -38.80 -11.12 -10.49
C ILE A 120 -39.00 -12.63 -10.26
N SER A 121 -39.54 -13.32 -11.27
CA SER A 121 -39.65 -14.78 -11.24
C SER A 121 -38.26 -15.42 -11.24
N ASP A 122 -38.06 -16.52 -10.52
CA ASP A 122 -36.79 -17.26 -10.43
C ASP A 122 -36.14 -17.52 -11.79
N LYS A 123 -36.93 -17.95 -12.78
CA LYS A 123 -36.45 -18.21 -14.15
C LYS A 123 -35.87 -16.97 -14.86
N LYS A 124 -36.37 -15.77 -14.54
CA LYS A 124 -35.85 -14.50 -15.08
C LYS A 124 -34.59 -14.07 -14.32
N ALA A 125 -34.55 -14.29 -13.00
CA ALA A 125 -33.38 -14.02 -12.18
C ALA A 125 -32.19 -14.88 -12.63
N GLU A 126 -32.39 -16.19 -12.77
CA GLU A 126 -31.36 -17.15 -13.22
C GLU A 126 -30.81 -16.77 -14.60
N LYS A 127 -31.70 -16.43 -15.54
CA LYS A 127 -31.30 -15.95 -16.87
C LYS A 127 -30.49 -14.65 -16.78
N ALA A 128 -30.91 -13.70 -15.96
CA ALA A 128 -30.19 -12.44 -15.80
C ALA A 128 -28.79 -12.66 -15.20
N THR A 129 -28.66 -13.54 -14.22
CA THR A 129 -27.36 -13.94 -13.65
C THR A 129 -26.45 -14.56 -14.71
N GLU A 130 -26.95 -15.48 -15.52
CA GLU A 130 -26.17 -16.09 -16.60
C GLU A 130 -25.68 -15.05 -17.63
N GLU A 131 -26.54 -14.09 -18.01
CA GLU A 131 -26.19 -12.99 -18.91
C GLU A 131 -25.16 -12.03 -18.30
N VAL A 132 -25.24 -11.76 -16.98
CA VAL A 132 -24.23 -11.00 -16.26
C VAL A 132 -22.87 -11.70 -16.34
N SER A 133 -22.80 -12.99 -15.99
CA SER A 133 -21.54 -13.74 -16.01
C SER A 133 -20.95 -13.80 -17.43
N LYS A 134 -21.76 -14.05 -18.47
CA LYS A 134 -21.31 -14.04 -19.87
C LYS A 134 -20.76 -12.67 -20.28
N SER A 135 -21.43 -11.59 -19.90
CA SER A 135 -21.01 -10.23 -20.25
C SER A 135 -19.70 -9.85 -19.55
N LEU A 136 -19.52 -10.25 -18.28
CA LEU A 136 -18.28 -10.01 -17.53
C LEU A 136 -17.10 -10.77 -18.15
N VAL A 137 -17.29 -12.03 -18.54
CA VAL A 137 -16.26 -12.81 -19.24
C VAL A 137 -15.89 -12.16 -20.57
N ALA A 138 -16.89 -11.74 -21.37
CA ALA A 138 -16.64 -11.04 -22.63
C ALA A 138 -15.87 -9.71 -22.43
N MET A 139 -16.19 -8.95 -21.38
CA MET A 139 -15.41 -7.75 -21.02
C MET A 139 -13.96 -8.09 -20.67
N LYS A 140 -13.74 -9.17 -19.90
CA LYS A 140 -12.37 -9.63 -19.59
C LYS A 140 -11.59 -10.02 -20.82
N GLU A 141 -12.19 -10.73 -21.76
CA GLU A 141 -11.51 -11.11 -23.01
C GLU A 141 -11.08 -9.88 -23.81
N ILE A 142 -11.86 -8.79 -23.80
CA ILE A 142 -11.45 -7.52 -24.42
C ILE A 142 -10.23 -6.92 -23.71
N LEU A 143 -10.15 -7.02 -22.39
CA LEU A 143 -9.12 -6.39 -21.56
C LEU A 143 -7.82 -7.17 -21.46
N TYR A 144 -7.91 -8.50 -21.42
CA TYR A 144 -6.77 -9.40 -21.25
C TYR A 144 -6.37 -10.12 -22.53
N GLY A 145 -7.22 -10.10 -23.55
CA GLY A 145 -7.06 -10.93 -24.74
C GLY A 145 -7.52 -12.37 -24.49
N THR A 146 -7.41 -13.19 -25.53
CA THR A 146 -7.61 -14.65 -25.45
C THR A 146 -6.27 -15.34 -25.63
N ASN A 147 -6.21 -16.66 -25.42
CA ASN A 147 -4.97 -17.45 -25.59
C ASN A 147 -4.31 -17.30 -26.98
N GLU A 148 -5.06 -16.81 -27.97
CA GLU A 148 -4.60 -16.65 -29.35
C GLU A 148 -4.41 -15.18 -29.78
N LYS A 149 -4.94 -14.21 -29.02
CA LYS A 149 -5.01 -12.80 -29.45
C LYS A 149 -4.76 -11.85 -28.29
N GLU A 150 -3.76 -10.98 -28.46
CA GLU A 150 -3.51 -9.86 -27.56
C GLU A 150 -4.67 -8.85 -27.55
N PRO A 151 -4.90 -8.16 -26.41
CA PRO A 151 -5.96 -7.18 -26.30
C PRO A 151 -5.73 -6.00 -27.24
N GLN A 152 -6.75 -5.70 -28.06
CA GLN A 152 -6.68 -4.60 -29.01
C GLN A 152 -6.83 -3.26 -28.30
N THR A 153 -5.84 -2.37 -28.42
CA THR A 153 -5.81 -1.07 -27.72
C THR A 153 -7.06 -0.22 -28.00
N GLU A 154 -7.57 -0.27 -29.22
CA GLU A 154 -8.80 0.45 -29.63
C GLU A 154 -10.05 -0.11 -28.95
N ALA A 155 -10.17 -1.44 -28.85
CA ALA A 155 -11.28 -2.11 -28.17
C ALA A 155 -11.32 -1.76 -26.68
N VAL A 156 -10.15 -1.79 -26.02
CA VAL A 156 -10.00 -1.38 -24.62
C VAL A 156 -10.36 0.09 -24.44
N ALA A 157 -9.99 0.95 -25.40
CA ALA A 157 -10.33 2.36 -25.35
C ALA A 157 -11.83 2.63 -25.43
N GLN A 158 -12.51 1.92 -26.33
CA GLN A 158 -13.96 2.02 -26.52
C GLN A 158 -14.71 1.45 -25.31
N LEU A 159 -14.31 0.28 -24.80
CA LEU A 159 -14.91 -0.30 -23.60
C LEU A 159 -14.78 0.64 -22.41
N ALA A 160 -13.59 1.20 -22.16
CA ALA A 160 -13.38 2.16 -21.09
C ALA A 160 -14.29 3.40 -21.24
N GLN A 161 -14.42 3.95 -22.44
CA GLN A 161 -15.26 5.12 -22.68
C GLN A 161 -16.74 4.81 -22.41
N GLU A 162 -17.24 3.67 -22.87
CA GLU A 162 -18.62 3.24 -22.64
C GLU A 162 -18.88 2.92 -21.15
N LEU A 163 -17.89 2.37 -20.44
CA LEU A 163 -17.96 2.16 -18.98
C LEU A 163 -18.12 3.48 -18.21
N TYR A 164 -17.43 4.54 -18.61
CA TYR A 164 -17.57 5.86 -17.98
C TYR A 164 -18.91 6.51 -18.33
N ASN A 165 -19.30 6.47 -19.61
CA ASN A 165 -20.51 7.14 -20.09
C ASN A 165 -21.80 6.51 -19.53
N SER A 166 -21.82 5.18 -19.40
CA SER A 166 -22.97 4.44 -18.87
C SER A 166 -23.08 4.47 -17.35
N GLY A 167 -22.02 4.90 -16.65
CA GLY A 167 -21.93 4.79 -15.19
C GLY A 167 -21.87 3.35 -14.67
N LEU A 168 -21.64 2.37 -15.56
CA LEU A 168 -21.72 0.94 -15.23
C LEU A 168 -20.74 0.54 -14.11
N LEU A 169 -19.55 1.16 -14.04
CA LEU A 169 -18.62 0.92 -12.94
C LEU A 169 -19.26 1.19 -11.57
N GLY A 170 -20.07 2.24 -11.45
CA GLY A 170 -20.77 2.54 -10.19
C GLY A 170 -21.81 1.49 -9.85
N THR A 171 -22.58 1.04 -10.84
CA THR A 171 -23.61 -0.01 -10.68
C THR A 171 -23.00 -1.34 -10.28
N LEU A 172 -21.93 -1.78 -10.93
CA LEU A 172 -21.27 -3.05 -10.59
C LEU A 172 -20.76 -3.08 -9.15
N ILE A 173 -20.35 -1.93 -8.60
CA ILE A 173 -19.95 -1.82 -7.20
C ILE A 173 -21.16 -1.75 -6.26
N ALA A 174 -22.18 -0.96 -6.61
CA ALA A 174 -23.39 -0.83 -5.80
C ALA A 174 -24.13 -2.18 -5.62
N ASP A 175 -24.18 -2.97 -6.69
CA ASP A 175 -24.94 -4.21 -6.77
C ASP A 175 -24.04 -5.44 -6.72
N LEU A 176 -22.79 -5.27 -6.26
CA LEU A 176 -21.80 -6.34 -6.21
C LEU A 176 -22.29 -7.58 -5.45
N GLN A 177 -23.15 -7.39 -4.46
CA GLN A 177 -23.77 -8.48 -3.68
C GLN A 177 -24.67 -9.40 -4.52
N LEU A 178 -25.31 -8.88 -5.57
CA LEU A 178 -26.23 -9.62 -6.44
C LEU A 178 -25.51 -10.50 -7.46
N ILE A 179 -24.22 -10.24 -7.70
CA ILE A 179 -23.39 -10.96 -8.67
C ILE A 179 -22.93 -12.28 -8.07
N ASP A 180 -22.79 -13.32 -8.90
CA ASP A 180 -22.29 -14.63 -8.48
C ASP A 180 -20.82 -14.57 -8.01
N PHE A 181 -20.34 -15.66 -7.40
CA PHE A 181 -19.02 -15.69 -6.78
C PHE A 181 -17.86 -15.45 -7.77
N GLU A 182 -17.90 -16.03 -8.96
CA GLU A 182 -16.86 -15.80 -9.98
C GLU A 182 -17.05 -14.43 -10.63
N GLY A 183 -18.30 -14.02 -10.88
CA GLY A 183 -18.59 -12.67 -11.38
C GLY A 183 -18.05 -11.55 -10.48
N LYS A 184 -18.12 -11.69 -9.15
CA LYS A 184 -17.52 -10.73 -8.19
C LYS A 184 -16.00 -10.57 -8.40
N LYS A 185 -15.29 -11.68 -8.68
CA LYS A 185 -13.85 -11.65 -8.98
C LYS A 185 -13.58 -11.00 -10.34
N ASP A 186 -14.41 -11.29 -11.33
CA ASP A 186 -14.30 -10.71 -12.65
C ASP A 186 -14.50 -9.19 -12.63
N VAL A 187 -15.50 -8.70 -11.87
CA VAL A 187 -15.68 -7.26 -11.63
C VAL A 187 -14.42 -6.63 -11.04
N ALA A 188 -13.82 -7.24 -10.02
CA ALA A 188 -12.59 -6.72 -9.41
C ALA A 188 -11.42 -6.69 -10.40
N GLN A 189 -11.28 -7.71 -11.25
CA GLN A 189 -10.24 -7.76 -12.29
C GLN A 189 -10.46 -6.69 -13.35
N ILE A 190 -11.67 -6.56 -13.88
CA ILE A 190 -12.04 -5.54 -14.88
C ILE A 190 -11.81 -4.14 -14.31
N PHE A 191 -12.31 -3.87 -13.10
CA PHE A 191 -12.15 -2.59 -12.41
C PHE A 191 -10.66 -2.22 -12.27
N ASN A 192 -9.84 -3.14 -11.78
CA ASN A 192 -8.41 -2.91 -11.58
C ASN A 192 -7.65 -2.72 -12.89
N ASN A 193 -8.01 -3.45 -13.95
CA ASN A 193 -7.41 -3.30 -15.28
C ASN A 193 -7.69 -1.89 -15.85
N ILE A 194 -8.97 -1.49 -15.88
CA ILE A 194 -9.39 -0.18 -16.36
C ILE A 194 -8.78 0.94 -15.51
N LEU A 195 -8.67 0.76 -14.19
CA LEU A 195 -8.05 1.74 -13.29
C LEU A 195 -6.58 2.00 -13.61
N ARG A 196 -5.83 0.96 -14.00
CA ARG A 196 -4.41 1.06 -14.36
C ARG A 196 -4.17 1.66 -15.75
N ARG A 197 -5.23 1.84 -16.56
CA ARG A 197 -5.12 2.32 -17.93
C ARG A 197 -4.54 3.74 -18.00
N GLN A 198 -3.58 3.93 -18.90
CA GLN A 198 -2.93 5.21 -19.15
C GLN A 198 -3.08 5.65 -20.61
N ILE A 199 -3.23 6.95 -20.82
CA ILE A 199 -3.20 7.59 -22.14
C ILE A 199 -2.14 8.70 -22.06
N GLY A 200 -0.95 8.42 -22.57
CA GLY A 200 0.23 9.26 -22.31
C GLY A 200 0.54 9.28 -20.81
N THR A 201 0.56 10.46 -20.21
CA THR A 201 0.77 10.65 -18.76
C THR A 201 -0.52 10.68 -17.94
N ARG A 202 -1.68 10.64 -18.59
CA ARG A 202 -2.99 10.72 -17.93
C ARG A 202 -3.50 9.35 -17.55
N THR A 203 -4.25 9.29 -16.45
CA THR A 203 -4.97 8.11 -15.95
C THR A 203 -6.48 8.40 -15.96
N PRO A 204 -7.19 8.15 -17.09
CA PRO A 204 -8.58 8.58 -17.27
C PRO A 204 -9.54 8.04 -16.20
N THR A 205 -9.34 6.79 -15.78
CA THR A 205 -10.19 6.18 -14.73
C THR A 205 -10.01 6.86 -13.38
N VAL A 206 -8.79 7.28 -13.04
CA VAL A 206 -8.54 8.05 -11.81
C VAL A 206 -9.28 9.38 -11.87
N GLU A 207 -9.20 10.08 -13.01
CA GLU A 207 -9.90 11.34 -13.22
C GLU A 207 -11.43 11.15 -13.11
N TYR A 208 -11.97 10.08 -13.72
CA TYR A 208 -13.38 9.71 -13.59
C TYR A 208 -13.78 9.46 -12.13
N LEU A 209 -13.01 8.66 -11.39
CA LEU A 209 -13.29 8.36 -9.98
C LEU A 209 -13.17 9.60 -9.07
N CYS A 210 -12.31 10.57 -9.40
CA CYS A 210 -12.26 11.85 -8.70
C CYS A 210 -13.57 12.65 -8.84
N THR A 211 -14.29 12.49 -9.97
CA THR A 211 -15.63 13.07 -10.17
C THR A 211 -16.77 12.22 -9.61
N GLN A 212 -16.56 10.91 -9.47
CA GLN A 212 -17.53 9.91 -8.99
C GLN A 212 -17.08 9.30 -7.66
N GLN A 213 -16.80 10.15 -6.66
CA GLN A 213 -16.20 9.75 -5.38
C GLN A 213 -17.04 8.73 -4.60
N ASN A 214 -18.36 8.70 -4.84
CA ASN A 214 -19.26 7.74 -4.21
C ASN A 214 -18.82 6.28 -4.44
N ILE A 215 -18.16 5.98 -5.55
CA ILE A 215 -17.63 4.64 -5.83
C ILE A 215 -16.61 4.22 -4.75
N LEU A 216 -15.73 5.13 -4.32
CA LEU A 216 -14.76 4.85 -3.26
C LEU A 216 -15.46 4.60 -1.91
N PHE A 217 -16.53 5.34 -1.62
CA PHE A 217 -17.28 5.18 -0.37
C PHE A 217 -18.12 3.90 -0.36
N MET A 218 -18.67 3.48 -1.50
CA MET A 218 -19.33 2.17 -1.63
C MET A 218 -18.34 1.02 -1.42
N LEU A 219 -17.14 1.10 -2.01
CA LEU A 219 -16.07 0.13 -1.77
C LEU A 219 -15.66 0.07 -0.30
N LEU A 220 -15.51 1.22 0.36
CA LEU A 220 -15.17 1.28 1.78
C LEU A 220 -16.27 0.67 2.65
N LYS A 221 -17.54 1.03 2.40
CA LYS A 221 -18.69 0.47 3.11
C LYS A 221 -18.85 -1.04 2.87
N GLY A 222 -18.35 -1.55 1.74
CA GLY A 222 -18.34 -2.99 1.43
C GLY A 222 -17.68 -3.87 2.49
N TYR A 223 -16.80 -3.33 3.35
CA TYR A 223 -16.26 -4.06 4.50
C TYR A 223 -17.34 -4.50 5.52
N GLU A 224 -18.50 -3.85 5.54
CA GLU A 224 -19.64 -4.22 6.39
C GLU A 224 -20.38 -5.47 5.89
N SER A 225 -20.15 -5.86 4.64
CA SER A 225 -20.84 -6.97 3.96
C SER A 225 -19.88 -8.14 3.73
N PRO A 226 -19.94 -9.22 4.53
CA PRO A 226 -18.96 -10.30 4.51
C PRO A 226 -18.72 -10.95 3.15
N GLU A 227 -19.77 -11.07 2.32
CA GLU A 227 -19.71 -11.72 1.01
C GLU A 227 -18.91 -10.93 -0.04
N ILE A 228 -18.79 -9.61 0.12
CA ILE A 228 -18.14 -8.72 -0.85
C ILE A 228 -16.92 -7.99 -0.28
N ALA A 229 -16.70 -8.03 1.05
CA ALA A 229 -15.66 -7.28 1.73
C ALA A 229 -14.27 -7.45 1.11
N LEU A 230 -13.86 -8.70 0.83
CA LEU A 230 -12.53 -8.98 0.26
C LEU A 230 -12.40 -8.47 -1.19
N ASN A 231 -13.47 -8.56 -2.00
CA ASN A 231 -13.48 -8.01 -3.35
C ASN A 231 -13.38 -6.48 -3.32
N CYS A 232 -14.12 -5.84 -2.40
CA CYS A 232 -14.06 -4.41 -2.17
C CYS A 232 -12.66 -3.97 -1.71
N GLY A 233 -12.04 -4.71 -0.80
CA GLY A 233 -10.68 -4.47 -0.33
C GLY A 233 -9.64 -4.53 -1.45
N ILE A 234 -9.75 -5.52 -2.35
CA ILE A 234 -8.87 -5.63 -3.53
C ILE A 234 -8.99 -4.40 -4.44
N MET A 235 -10.22 -3.98 -4.77
CA MET A 235 -10.45 -2.82 -5.64
C MET A 235 -10.06 -1.50 -4.96
N LEU A 236 -10.36 -1.34 -3.67
CA LEU A 236 -10.02 -0.15 -2.91
C LEU A 236 -8.50 0.00 -2.76
N ARG A 237 -7.77 -1.10 -2.51
CA ARG A 237 -6.30 -1.08 -2.47
C ARG A 237 -5.69 -0.72 -3.81
N GLU A 238 -6.32 -1.08 -4.93
CA GLU A 238 -5.87 -0.62 -6.24
C GLU A 238 -6.12 0.88 -6.43
N CYS A 239 -7.29 1.40 -5.99
CA CYS A 239 -7.59 2.84 -6.02
C CYS A 239 -6.53 3.67 -5.29
N ILE A 240 -6.21 3.30 -4.05
CA ILE A 240 -5.30 4.07 -3.19
C ILE A 240 -3.85 4.04 -3.66
N ARG A 241 -3.50 3.25 -4.70
CA ARG A 241 -2.20 3.38 -5.38
C ARG A 241 -2.04 4.72 -6.06
N HIS A 242 -3.14 5.37 -6.42
CA HIS A 242 -3.18 6.69 -7.01
C HIS A 242 -3.41 7.73 -5.92
N GLU A 243 -2.47 8.67 -5.79
CA GLU A 243 -2.51 9.70 -4.74
C GLU A 243 -3.82 10.50 -4.68
N PRO A 244 -4.46 10.90 -5.81
CA PRO A 244 -5.73 11.63 -5.76
C PRO A 244 -6.87 10.82 -5.09
N LEU A 245 -6.94 9.52 -5.34
CA LEU A 245 -7.98 8.66 -4.76
C LEU A 245 -7.68 8.33 -3.30
N ALA A 246 -6.41 8.08 -2.98
CA ALA A 246 -5.97 7.93 -1.60
C ALA A 246 -6.30 9.19 -0.76
N LYS A 247 -6.13 10.39 -1.34
CA LYS A 247 -6.50 11.66 -0.68
C LYS A 247 -7.99 11.75 -0.39
N ILE A 248 -8.85 11.39 -1.36
CA ILE A 248 -10.30 11.39 -1.15
C ILE A 248 -10.68 10.44 -0.02
N THR A 249 -10.14 9.21 -0.01
CA THR A 249 -10.44 8.21 1.03
C THR A 249 -9.87 8.59 2.39
N LEU A 250 -8.62 9.06 2.45
CA LEU A 250 -7.94 9.37 3.72
C LEU A 250 -8.51 10.62 4.40
N CYS A 251 -8.88 11.63 3.63
CA CYS A 251 -9.41 12.89 4.16
C CYS A 251 -10.93 12.86 4.39
N SER A 252 -11.61 11.72 4.19
CA SER A 252 -13.05 11.62 4.42
C SER A 252 -13.38 11.16 5.85
N GLU A 253 -14.60 11.45 6.31
CA GLU A 253 -15.07 10.96 7.61
C GLU A 253 -15.13 9.43 7.68
N GLN A 254 -15.41 8.79 6.54
CA GLN A 254 -15.48 7.32 6.41
C GLN A 254 -14.12 6.65 6.63
N PHE A 255 -13.00 7.38 6.53
CA PHE A 255 -11.70 6.84 6.93
C PHE A 255 -11.72 6.29 8.36
N TYR A 256 -12.44 6.95 9.27
CA TYR A 256 -12.49 6.54 10.67
C TYR A 256 -13.25 5.22 10.88
N ASP A 257 -14.03 4.76 9.90
CA ASP A 257 -14.67 3.44 9.96
C ASP A 257 -13.63 2.29 9.97
N PHE A 258 -12.40 2.53 9.49
CA PHE A 258 -11.32 1.54 9.60
C PHE A 258 -11.01 1.15 11.05
N PHE A 259 -11.13 2.06 12.02
CA PHE A 259 -10.92 1.73 13.44
C PHE A 259 -11.93 0.70 13.95
N ARG A 260 -13.12 0.62 13.33
CA ARG A 260 -14.11 -0.43 13.58
C ARG A 260 -13.83 -1.68 12.72
N TYR A 261 -13.49 -1.50 11.44
CA TYR A 261 -13.26 -2.64 10.53
C TYR A 261 -12.08 -3.52 10.95
N VAL A 262 -10.99 -2.93 11.48
CA VAL A 262 -9.82 -3.70 11.96
C VAL A 262 -10.09 -4.46 13.27
N GLU A 263 -11.21 -4.20 13.93
CA GLU A 263 -11.67 -4.87 15.16
C GLU A 263 -12.82 -5.85 14.89
N MET A 264 -13.15 -6.13 13.63
CA MET A 264 -14.16 -7.12 13.30
C MET A 264 -13.77 -8.53 13.79
N SER A 265 -14.77 -9.32 14.19
CA SER A 265 -14.58 -10.69 14.65
C SER A 265 -14.15 -11.64 13.54
N THR A 266 -14.47 -11.32 12.28
CA THR A 266 -14.05 -12.05 11.09
C THR A 266 -12.60 -11.73 10.74
N PHE A 267 -11.69 -12.61 11.14
CA PHE A 267 -10.24 -12.40 11.04
C PHE A 267 -9.76 -11.98 9.64
N ASP A 268 -10.23 -12.65 8.58
CA ASP A 268 -9.79 -12.37 7.21
C ASP A 268 -10.19 -10.96 6.77
N ILE A 269 -11.41 -10.54 7.12
CA ILE A 269 -11.93 -9.19 6.80
C ILE A 269 -11.18 -8.13 7.61
N ALA A 270 -11.01 -8.34 8.92
CA ALA A 270 -10.28 -7.41 9.77
C ALA A 270 -8.81 -7.24 9.34
N SER A 271 -8.16 -8.34 8.94
CA SER A 271 -6.79 -8.34 8.43
C SER A 271 -6.67 -7.62 7.07
N ASP A 272 -7.63 -7.85 6.18
CA ASP A 272 -7.71 -7.17 4.89
C ASP A 272 -7.96 -5.66 5.05
N ALA A 273 -8.88 -5.27 5.94
CA ALA A 273 -9.13 -3.89 6.32
C ALA A 273 -7.87 -3.23 6.90
N PHE A 274 -7.14 -3.94 7.76
CA PHE A 274 -5.88 -3.42 8.32
C PHE A 274 -4.82 -3.21 7.23
N ALA A 275 -4.75 -4.10 6.23
CA ALA A 275 -3.84 -3.92 5.09
C ALA A 275 -4.17 -2.63 4.31
N THR A 276 -5.44 -2.37 4.05
CA THR A 276 -5.90 -1.13 3.39
C THR A 276 -5.64 0.11 4.24
N PHE A 277 -5.96 0.06 5.53
CA PHE A 277 -5.68 1.13 6.51
C PHE A 277 -4.20 1.47 6.58
N LYS A 278 -3.33 0.45 6.68
CA LYS A 278 -1.87 0.61 6.65
C LYS A 278 -1.40 1.25 5.34
N ASP A 279 -1.92 0.80 4.21
CA ASP A 279 -1.50 1.28 2.89
C ASP A 279 -1.83 2.77 2.71
N LEU A 280 -3.03 3.21 3.11
CA LEU A 280 -3.43 4.62 3.15
C LEU A 280 -2.45 5.47 3.99
N LEU A 281 -2.04 4.97 5.14
CA LEU A 281 -1.17 5.70 6.06
C LEU A 281 0.32 5.65 5.69
N THR A 282 0.74 4.80 4.76
CA THR A 282 2.19 4.57 4.53
C THR A 282 2.65 4.68 3.09
N ARG A 283 1.75 4.63 2.10
CA ARG A 283 2.12 4.70 0.68
C ARG A 283 2.54 6.10 0.25
N HIS A 284 1.63 7.06 0.33
CA HIS A 284 1.83 8.44 -0.11
C HIS A 284 2.36 9.27 1.06
N LYS A 285 3.68 9.32 1.19
CA LYS A 285 4.36 9.83 2.40
C LYS A 285 4.00 11.26 2.78
N LEU A 286 3.93 12.16 1.79
CA LEU A 286 3.62 13.57 2.03
C LEU A 286 2.15 13.75 2.41
N LEU A 287 1.24 13.10 1.68
CA LEU A 287 -0.19 13.11 1.97
C LEU A 287 -0.50 12.57 3.38
N SER A 288 0.08 11.43 3.75
CA SER A 288 -0.12 10.84 5.08
C SER A 288 0.44 11.74 6.19
N ALA A 289 1.63 12.31 6.01
CA ALA A 289 2.21 13.25 6.97
C ALA A 289 1.32 14.48 7.17
N GLU A 290 0.84 15.09 6.08
CA GLU A 290 -0.09 16.23 6.11
C GLU A 290 -1.38 15.87 6.86
N PHE A 291 -1.99 14.74 6.53
CA PHE A 291 -3.21 14.27 7.18
C PHE A 291 -3.02 14.05 8.68
N LEU A 292 -1.95 13.35 9.08
CA LEU A 292 -1.67 13.03 10.49
C LEU A 292 -1.34 14.28 11.30
N GLU A 293 -0.70 15.28 10.70
CA GLU A 293 -0.44 16.55 11.35
C GLU A 293 -1.73 17.34 11.61
N GLN A 294 -2.59 17.47 10.60
CA GLN A 294 -3.85 18.21 10.70
C GLN A 294 -4.88 17.53 11.62
N ASN A 295 -4.92 16.20 11.63
CA ASN A 295 -5.92 15.41 12.36
C ASN A 295 -5.36 14.70 13.59
N TYR A 296 -4.20 15.15 14.08
CA TYR A 296 -3.40 14.46 15.09
C TYR A 296 -4.22 13.98 16.29
N ASP A 297 -4.96 14.89 16.94
CA ASP A 297 -5.57 14.58 18.23
C ASP A 297 -6.73 13.59 18.09
N ARG A 298 -7.58 13.72 17.04
CA ARG A 298 -8.63 12.74 16.74
C ARG A 298 -8.03 11.40 16.31
N PHE A 299 -7.05 11.40 15.40
CA PHE A 299 -6.42 10.18 14.90
C PHE A 299 -5.76 9.38 16.02
N PHE A 300 -4.89 10.00 16.83
CA PHE A 300 -4.19 9.28 17.88
C PHE A 300 -5.09 8.89 19.06
N SER A 301 -6.19 9.62 19.30
CA SER A 301 -7.20 9.18 20.28
C SER A 301 -7.91 7.89 19.84
N GLU A 302 -8.20 7.72 18.56
CA GLU A 302 -8.75 6.46 18.03
C GLU A 302 -7.69 5.36 17.95
N TYR A 303 -6.47 5.72 17.52
CA TYR A 303 -5.36 4.78 17.40
C TYR A 303 -4.94 4.18 18.75
N GLU A 304 -5.01 4.95 19.83
CA GLU A 304 -4.73 4.46 21.18
C GLU A 304 -5.65 3.31 21.58
N LYS A 305 -6.92 3.28 21.12
CA LYS A 305 -7.85 2.16 21.37
C LYS A 305 -7.33 0.86 20.76
N LEU A 306 -6.75 0.92 19.56
CA LEU A 306 -6.16 -0.25 18.90
C LEU A 306 -4.97 -0.83 19.68
N LEU A 307 -4.21 0.01 20.39
CA LEU A 307 -3.10 -0.43 21.25
C LEU A 307 -3.58 -1.14 22.52
N HIS A 308 -4.86 -0.97 22.87
CA HIS A 308 -5.53 -1.64 23.98
C HIS A 308 -6.44 -2.79 23.52
N SER A 309 -6.45 -3.13 22.22
CA SER A 309 -7.30 -4.19 21.68
C SER A 309 -7.05 -5.54 22.35
N GLU A 310 -8.12 -6.27 22.62
CA GLU A 310 -8.07 -7.67 23.06
C GLU A 310 -7.68 -8.61 21.90
N ASN A 311 -7.86 -8.17 20.65
CA ASN A 311 -7.40 -8.90 19.48
C ASN A 311 -5.87 -8.79 19.38
N TYR A 312 -5.18 -9.91 19.65
CA TYR A 312 -3.73 -9.99 19.60
C TYR A 312 -3.14 -9.50 18.27
N VAL A 313 -3.77 -9.83 17.13
CA VAL A 313 -3.26 -9.46 15.81
C VAL A 313 -3.42 -7.96 15.59
N THR A 314 -4.60 -7.40 15.88
CA THR A 314 -4.85 -5.96 15.77
C THR A 314 -3.92 -5.17 16.67
N LYS A 315 -3.79 -5.55 17.95
CA LYS A 315 -2.87 -4.90 18.91
C LYS A 315 -1.43 -4.93 18.42
N ARG A 316 -0.94 -6.10 17.99
CA ARG A 316 0.44 -6.26 17.51
C ARG A 316 0.71 -5.46 16.24
N GLN A 317 -0.16 -5.58 15.23
CA GLN A 317 0.04 -4.89 13.95
C GLN A 317 -0.10 -3.37 14.09
N SER A 318 -1.01 -2.89 14.94
CA SER A 318 -1.15 -1.47 15.26
C SER A 318 0.08 -0.91 15.93
N LEU A 319 0.68 -1.66 16.87
CA LEU A 319 1.92 -1.25 17.54
C LEU A 319 3.12 -1.23 16.57
N LYS A 320 3.21 -2.23 15.69
CA LYS A 320 4.23 -2.26 14.63
C LYS A 320 4.08 -1.05 13.68
N LEU A 321 2.86 -0.79 13.20
CA LEU A 321 2.56 0.34 12.32
C LEU A 321 2.86 1.67 13.01
N LEU A 322 2.57 1.81 14.31
CA LEU A 322 2.94 3.01 15.07
C LEU A 322 4.45 3.24 15.05
N GLY A 323 5.25 2.19 15.25
CA GLY A 323 6.71 2.27 15.14
C GLY A 323 7.17 2.70 13.74
N GLU A 324 6.57 2.14 12.68
CA GLU A 324 6.84 2.53 11.30
C GLU A 324 6.50 4.02 11.03
N LEU A 325 5.35 4.50 11.52
CA LEU A 325 4.90 5.89 11.35
C LEU A 325 5.82 6.88 12.07
N LEU A 326 6.20 6.60 13.31
CA LEU A 326 7.04 7.49 14.11
C LEU A 326 8.49 7.55 13.60
N LEU A 327 8.99 6.48 12.98
CA LEU A 327 10.34 6.42 12.42
C LEU A 327 10.43 6.95 10.99
N ASP A 328 9.31 7.26 10.34
CA ASP A 328 9.30 7.86 9.01
C ASP A 328 9.77 9.32 9.07
N ARG A 329 10.70 9.68 8.18
CA ARG A 329 11.30 11.03 8.15
C ARG A 329 10.29 12.13 7.84
N HIS A 330 9.21 11.83 7.12
CA HIS A 330 8.18 12.82 6.78
C HIS A 330 7.29 13.12 7.98
N ASN A 331 7.23 12.21 8.95
CA ASN A 331 6.42 12.32 10.16
C ASN A 331 7.18 12.92 11.35
N PHE A 332 8.25 13.69 11.11
CA PHE A 332 9.07 14.22 12.20
C PHE A 332 8.27 15.10 13.19
N ILE A 333 7.34 15.91 12.70
CA ILE A 333 6.49 16.77 13.53
C ILE A 333 5.56 15.91 14.40
N ILE A 334 4.89 14.94 13.77
CA ILE A 334 4.02 13.96 14.43
C ILE A 334 4.79 13.18 15.49
N MET A 335 5.97 12.66 15.15
CA MET A 335 6.84 11.93 16.07
C MET A 335 7.21 12.79 17.28
N THR A 336 7.61 14.04 17.07
CA THR A 336 8.00 14.96 18.14
C THR A 336 6.84 15.24 19.10
N LYS A 337 5.62 15.46 18.57
CA LYS A 337 4.40 15.63 19.36
C LYS A 337 4.00 14.34 20.10
N TYR A 338 4.25 13.17 19.51
CA TYR A 338 3.94 11.88 20.14
C TYR A 338 4.84 11.58 21.32
N ILE A 339 6.15 11.77 21.17
CA ILE A 339 7.13 11.43 22.20
C ILE A 339 7.23 12.46 23.32
N SER A 340 6.55 13.61 23.19
CA SER A 340 6.45 14.61 24.26
C SER A 340 5.35 14.34 25.28
N LYS A 341 4.40 13.42 24.99
CA LYS A 341 3.26 13.10 25.87
C LYS A 341 3.62 12.01 26.90
N PRO A 342 3.50 12.28 28.22
CA PRO A 342 3.78 11.31 29.29
C PRO A 342 2.97 10.01 29.23
N GLU A 343 1.68 10.11 28.86
CA GLU A 343 0.79 8.96 28.74
C GLU A 343 1.31 7.96 27.71
N ASN A 344 1.78 8.44 26.56
CA ASN A 344 2.35 7.61 25.52
C ASN A 344 3.60 6.85 26.00
N LEU A 345 4.48 7.50 26.78
CA LEU A 345 5.65 6.83 27.36
C LEU A 345 5.21 5.74 28.37
N LYS A 346 4.27 6.06 29.25
CA LYS A 346 3.74 5.09 30.23
C LYS A 346 3.12 3.88 29.54
N LEU A 347 2.33 4.09 28.48
CA LEU A 347 1.76 3.02 27.67
C LEU A 347 2.85 2.11 27.09
N MET A 348 3.88 2.69 26.45
CA MET A 348 4.98 1.90 25.88
C MET A 348 5.76 1.12 26.96
N MET A 349 6.00 1.73 28.12
CA MET A 349 6.67 1.06 29.25
C MET A 349 5.83 -0.09 29.83
N ASN A 350 4.50 0.02 29.82
CA ASN A 350 3.61 -1.07 30.22
C ASN A 350 3.60 -2.19 29.16
N LEU A 351 3.57 -1.84 27.87
CA LEU A 351 3.59 -2.82 26.76
C LEU A 351 4.93 -3.58 26.67
N LEU A 352 6.04 -3.00 27.12
CA LEU A 352 7.31 -3.73 27.31
C LEU A 352 7.18 -4.92 28.29
N ARG A 353 6.16 -4.92 29.15
CA ARG A 353 5.84 -5.98 30.12
C ARG A 353 4.58 -6.78 29.75
N ASP A 354 4.07 -6.63 28.53
CA ASP A 354 2.91 -7.38 28.06
C ASP A 354 3.15 -8.90 28.12
N LYS A 355 2.10 -9.70 28.26
CA LYS A 355 2.19 -11.17 28.28
C LYS A 355 2.84 -11.75 27.00
N SER A 356 2.68 -11.07 25.86
CA SER A 356 3.23 -11.51 24.58
C SER A 356 4.61 -10.92 24.29
N ARG A 357 5.61 -11.79 24.13
CA ARG A 357 6.99 -11.40 23.75
C ARG A 357 7.04 -10.60 22.45
N ASN A 358 6.15 -10.89 21.49
CA ASN A 358 6.12 -10.14 20.23
C ASN A 358 5.57 -8.72 20.43
N ILE A 359 4.57 -8.52 21.29
CA ILE A 359 4.07 -7.18 21.62
C ILE A 359 5.15 -6.38 22.34
N GLN A 360 5.84 -7.00 23.30
CA GLN A 360 6.97 -6.36 23.99
C GLN A 360 8.05 -5.90 22.99
N PHE A 361 8.35 -6.72 21.97
CA PHE A 361 9.34 -6.40 20.95
C PHE A 361 8.93 -5.20 20.08
N GLU A 362 7.68 -5.14 19.63
CA GLU A 362 7.19 -3.97 18.89
C GLU A 362 7.14 -2.71 19.80
N ALA A 363 6.77 -2.87 21.08
CA ALA A 363 6.79 -1.78 22.06
C ALA A 363 8.21 -1.20 22.25
N PHE A 364 9.23 -2.05 22.23
CA PHE A 364 10.63 -1.64 22.30
C PHE A 364 10.99 -0.68 21.14
N HIS A 365 10.53 -0.96 19.93
CA HIS A 365 10.80 -0.10 18.77
C HIS A 365 10.14 1.28 18.85
N VAL A 366 9.06 1.43 19.61
CA VAL A 366 8.46 2.75 19.90
C VAL A 366 9.15 3.40 21.10
N PHE A 367 9.37 2.64 22.18
CA PHE A 367 10.06 3.10 23.38
C PHE A 367 11.46 3.68 23.08
N LYS A 368 12.21 3.06 22.16
CA LYS A 368 13.55 3.56 21.79
C LYS A 368 13.53 5.00 21.28
N VAL A 369 12.44 5.42 20.63
CA VAL A 369 12.30 6.78 20.06
C VAL A 369 12.23 7.83 21.17
N PHE A 370 11.53 7.52 22.28
CA PHE A 370 11.49 8.40 23.46
C PHE A 370 12.87 8.60 24.08
N VAL A 371 13.63 7.52 24.24
CA VAL A 371 14.95 7.56 24.87
C VAL A 371 15.99 8.21 23.95
N ALA A 372 15.92 7.94 22.64
CA ALA A 372 16.83 8.49 21.65
C ALA A 372 16.59 9.99 21.37
N ASN A 373 15.46 10.56 21.78
CA ASN A 373 15.19 11.98 21.62
C ASN A 373 16.19 12.84 22.42
N PRO A 374 16.99 13.71 21.79
CA PRO A 374 17.89 14.61 22.51
C PRO A 374 17.14 15.68 23.31
N ASN A 375 15.98 16.12 22.83
CA ASN A 375 15.20 17.22 23.40
C ASN A 375 13.98 16.67 24.15
N LYS A 376 14.23 15.95 25.25
CA LYS A 376 13.17 15.37 26.08
C LYS A 376 12.45 16.48 26.84
N THR A 377 11.12 16.45 26.86
CA THR A 377 10.35 17.36 27.73
C THR A 377 10.54 16.98 29.20
N GLN A 378 10.37 17.94 30.11
CA GLN A 378 10.58 17.71 31.55
C GLN A 378 9.76 16.52 32.09
N PRO A 379 8.46 16.37 31.77
CA PRO A 379 7.68 15.22 32.23
C PRO A 379 8.21 13.86 31.74
N ILE A 380 8.75 13.81 30.53
CA ILE A 380 9.34 12.60 29.95
C ILE A 380 10.65 12.25 30.67
N LEU A 381 11.49 13.26 30.89
CA LEU A 381 12.75 13.09 31.63
C LEU A 381 12.51 12.61 33.06
N ASP A 382 11.51 13.17 33.75
CA ASP A 382 11.17 12.80 35.13
C ASP A 382 10.74 11.33 35.24
N ILE A 383 9.94 10.83 34.28
CA ILE A 383 9.53 9.42 34.23
C ILE A 383 10.74 8.50 34.03
N LEU A 384 11.63 8.85 33.09
CA LEU A 384 12.82 8.04 32.81
C LEU A 384 13.80 8.03 33.99
N LEU A 385 14.04 9.17 34.64
CA LEU A 385 14.90 9.27 35.83
C LEU A 385 14.31 8.52 37.02
N LYS A 386 13.00 8.66 37.27
CA LYS A 386 12.31 7.93 38.35
C LYS A 386 12.41 6.41 38.20
N ASN A 387 12.51 5.91 36.97
CA ASN A 387 12.60 4.48 36.67
C ASN A 387 14.00 4.04 36.19
N GLN A 388 15.02 4.88 36.30
CA GLN A 388 16.32 4.70 35.64
C GLN A 388 16.98 3.36 35.96
N THR A 389 17.17 3.04 37.24
CA THR A 389 17.81 1.80 37.70
C THR A 389 17.02 0.57 37.22
N LYS A 390 15.69 0.61 37.36
CA LYS A 390 14.80 -0.50 36.95
C LYS A 390 14.83 -0.71 35.44
N LEU A 391 14.85 0.37 34.66
CA LEU A 391 14.94 0.31 33.19
C LEU A 391 16.26 -0.28 32.72
N ILE A 392 17.39 0.12 33.33
CA ILE A 392 18.71 -0.42 33.00
C ILE A 392 18.75 -1.92 33.27
N GLU A 393 18.27 -2.36 34.44
CA GLU A 393 18.23 -3.78 34.77
C GLU A 393 17.32 -4.56 33.83
N PHE A 394 16.11 -4.03 33.59
CA PHE A 394 15.13 -4.65 32.69
C PHE A 394 15.70 -4.82 31.28
N LEU A 395 16.22 -3.76 30.67
CA LEU A 395 16.77 -3.78 29.31
C LEU A 395 18.00 -4.68 29.19
N SER A 396 18.82 -4.82 30.24
CA SER A 396 19.97 -5.73 30.21
C SER A 396 19.58 -7.21 30.10
N LYS A 397 18.37 -7.55 30.55
CA LYS A 397 17.81 -8.92 30.53
C LYS A 397 16.75 -9.11 29.43
N PHE A 398 16.39 -8.06 28.70
CA PHE A 398 15.25 -8.05 27.78
C PHE A 398 15.55 -8.84 26.49
N GLN A 399 14.83 -9.95 26.31
CA GLN A 399 14.86 -10.84 25.13
C GLN A 399 16.27 -11.21 24.62
N ASN A 400 17.17 -11.59 25.54
CA ASN A 400 18.56 -11.97 25.22
C ASN A 400 18.71 -13.23 24.35
N ASP A 401 17.65 -14.02 24.23
CA ASP A 401 17.51 -15.16 23.31
C ASP A 401 17.56 -14.75 21.84
N ARG A 402 17.34 -13.47 21.49
CA ARG A 402 17.49 -12.95 20.12
C ARG A 402 18.95 -12.63 19.78
N THR A 403 19.83 -13.63 19.86
CA THR A 403 21.28 -13.46 19.64
C THR A 403 21.65 -13.19 18.18
N GLU A 404 20.84 -13.65 17.22
CA GLU A 404 21.06 -13.45 15.78
C GLU A 404 20.72 -12.04 15.28
N ASP A 405 19.96 -11.27 16.07
CA ASP A 405 19.58 -9.89 15.73
C ASP A 405 20.61 -8.90 16.29
N GLU A 406 21.73 -8.75 15.58
CA GLU A 406 22.80 -7.81 15.95
C GLU A 406 22.26 -6.39 16.13
N GLN A 407 21.34 -5.95 15.26
CA GLN A 407 20.78 -4.60 15.32
C GLN A 407 20.00 -4.39 16.62
N PHE A 408 19.15 -5.34 17.01
CA PHE A 408 18.41 -5.26 18.26
C PHE A 408 19.34 -5.21 19.48
N ASN A 409 20.40 -6.01 19.49
CA ASN A 409 21.36 -6.02 20.60
C ASN A 409 22.13 -4.70 20.71
N ASP A 410 22.57 -4.12 19.58
CA ASP A 410 23.19 -2.80 19.53
C ASP A 410 22.24 -1.70 20.03
N GLU A 411 20.97 -1.72 19.58
CA GLU A 411 19.94 -0.77 20.03
C GLU A 411 19.72 -0.87 21.54
N LYS A 412 19.68 -2.08 22.10
CA LYS A 412 19.52 -2.33 23.54
C LYS A 412 20.72 -1.78 24.34
N THR A 413 21.95 -2.05 23.91
CA THR A 413 23.15 -1.49 24.54
C THR A 413 23.18 0.03 24.47
N TYR A 414 22.80 0.60 23.32
CA TYR A 414 22.67 2.05 23.15
C TYR A 414 21.66 2.64 24.13
N LEU A 415 20.47 2.04 24.27
CA LEU A 415 19.43 2.52 25.19
C LEU A 415 19.87 2.45 26.65
N VAL A 416 20.51 1.35 27.07
CA VAL A 416 21.06 1.22 28.43
C VAL A 416 22.06 2.34 28.72
N LYS A 417 22.95 2.64 27.77
CA LYS A 417 23.91 3.74 27.89
C LYS A 417 23.18 5.09 27.99
N GLN A 418 22.25 5.37 27.07
CA GLN A 418 21.48 6.62 27.07
C GLN A 418 20.74 6.85 28.39
N ILE A 419 20.09 5.81 28.93
CA ILE A 419 19.34 5.90 30.20
C ILE A 419 20.29 6.12 31.37
N ARG A 420 21.45 5.44 31.40
CA ARG A 420 22.47 5.65 32.44
C ARG A 420 23.02 7.08 32.44
N ASP A 421 23.21 7.64 31.25
CA ASP A 421 23.78 8.98 31.08
C ASP A 421 22.73 10.10 31.24
N LEU A 422 21.44 9.77 31.48
CA LEU A 422 20.41 10.76 31.78
C LEU A 422 20.75 11.54 33.03
N LYS A 423 20.74 12.87 32.90
CA LYS A 423 20.93 13.83 33.99
C LYS A 423 19.81 14.86 33.93
N ARG A 424 19.46 15.43 35.09
CA ARG A 424 18.61 16.61 35.11
C ARG A 424 19.38 17.76 34.44
N PRO A 425 18.75 18.55 33.55
CA PRO A 425 19.36 19.78 33.08
C PRO A 425 19.65 20.68 34.29
N THR A 426 20.86 21.22 34.36
CA THR A 426 21.23 22.25 35.34
C THR A 426 20.33 23.47 35.13
N PRO A 427 19.80 24.08 36.19
CA PRO A 427 18.98 25.29 36.06
C PRO A 427 19.85 26.49 35.68
N GLN A 428 20.09 26.67 34.37
CA GLN A 428 20.71 27.80 33.65
C GLN A 428 20.65 27.38 32.17
N GLU A 429 19.91 28.00 31.24
CA GLU A 429 19.46 29.38 31.07
C GLU A 429 17.98 29.36 30.63
N ALA A 430 17.14 30.14 31.32
CA ALA A 430 15.74 30.38 30.97
C ALA A 430 15.61 31.54 29.99
#